data_AF-A0A257Q8Y7-F1
#
_entry.id   AF-A0A257Q8Y7-F1
#
_cell.length_a   1.000
_cell.length_b   1.000
_cell.length_c   1.000
_cell.angle_alpha   90.00
_cell.angle_beta   90.00
_cell.angle_gamma   90.00
#
_symmetry.space_group_name_H-M   'P 1'
#
loop_
_entity.id
_entity.type
_entity.pdbx_description
1 polymer ?
#
loop_
_entity_poly.entity_id
_entity_poly.type
_entity_poly.pdbx_seq_one_letter_code
_entity_poly.pdbx_strand_id
1 'polypeptide(L)'
;MPTSMILLVLLAALLHACWNAVVKSSPDKFLDIVLVTASAALISAVTLVFLPLPALASLPYVATSVLSHVVYFTMVGAVYRLGDMSHAYPIMRGAPPLIVALLSVPLLGEAL
;
A
#
# COMPACT_ATOMS: atom_id res chain seq x y z
N MET A 1 -18.82 -3.41 16.87
CA MET A 1 -17.68 -2.50 16.61
C MET A 1 -18.08 -1.10 17.06
N PRO A 2 -17.24 -0.37 17.79
CA PRO A 2 -17.54 1.02 18.18
C PRO A 2 -17.69 1.91 16.95
N THR A 3 -18.57 2.92 17.03
CA THR A 3 -18.87 3.85 15.92
C THR A 3 -17.62 4.58 15.41
N SER A 4 -16.67 4.88 16.29
CA SER A 4 -15.37 5.46 15.93
C SER A 4 -14.57 4.60 14.97
N MET A 5 -14.56 3.27 15.14
CA MET A 5 -13.88 2.36 14.21
C MET A 5 -14.55 2.37 12.83
N ILE A 6 -15.88 2.42 12.78
CA ILE A 6 -16.61 2.49 11.50
C ILE A 6 -16.24 3.77 10.75
N LEU A 7 -16.23 4.91 11.43
CA LEU A 7 -15.84 6.19 10.84
C LEU A 7 -14.39 6.17 10.33
N LEU A 8 -13.46 5.58 11.08
CA LEU A 8 -12.06 5.45 10.66
C LEU A 8 -11.92 4.56 9.41
N VAL A 9 -12.65 3.46 9.33
CA VAL A 9 -12.64 2.57 8.15
C VAL A 9 -13.22 3.29 6.93
N LEU A 10 -14.33 4.02 7.09
CA LEU A 10 -14.92 4.80 5.99
C LEU A 10 -14.00 5.92 5.52
N LEU A 11 -13.32 6.60 6.45
CA LEU A 11 -12.32 7.62 6.11
C LEU A 11 -11.14 6.99 5.35
N ALA A 12 -10.63 5.83 5.79
CA ALA A 12 -9.58 5.12 5.10
C ALA A 12 -10.00 4.72 3.67
N ALA A 13 -11.23 4.22 3.50
CA ALA A 13 -11.79 3.88 2.19
C ALA A 13 -11.92 5.11 1.28
N LEU A 14 -12.38 6.25 1.83
CA LEU A 14 -12.47 7.52 1.10
C LEU A 14 -11.09 8.00 0.64
N LEU A 15 -10.12 8.06 1.54
CA LEU A 15 -8.74 8.43 1.20
C LEU A 15 -8.17 7.50 0.13
N HIS A 16 -8.46 6.19 0.24
CA HIS A 16 -8.03 5.19 -0.74
C HIS A 16 -8.62 5.46 -2.13
N ALA A 17 -9.91 5.80 -2.20
CA ALA A 17 -10.56 6.15 -3.46
C ALA A 17 -9.99 7.46 -4.05
N CYS A 18 -9.74 8.46 -3.21
CA CYS A 18 -9.19 9.76 -3.63
C CYS A 18 -7.82 9.63 -4.29
N TRP A 19 -6.84 8.93 -3.68
CA TRP A 19 -5.51 8.85 -4.29
C TRP A 19 -5.52 8.02 -5.58
N ASN A 20 -6.33 6.95 -5.67
CA ASN A 20 -6.48 6.21 -6.92
C ASN A 20 -7.11 7.08 -8.02
N ALA A 21 -8.07 7.95 -7.67
CA ALA A 21 -8.66 8.88 -8.63
C ALA A 21 -7.62 9.88 -9.16
N VAL A 22 -6.80 10.45 -8.27
CA VAL A 22 -5.69 11.37 -8.64
C VAL A 22 -4.74 10.69 -9.62
N VAL A 23 -4.17 9.53 -9.24
CA VAL A 23 -3.20 8.79 -10.07
C VAL A 23 -3.82 8.38 -11.42
N LYS A 24 -5.10 7.98 -11.45
CA LYS A 24 -5.76 7.58 -12.69
C LYS A 24 -5.96 8.76 -13.66
N SER A 25 -6.28 9.94 -13.13
CA SER A 25 -6.50 11.16 -13.92
C SER A 25 -5.23 11.81 -14.45
N SER A 26 -4.06 11.34 -14.01
CA SER A 26 -2.78 11.98 -14.27
C SER A 26 -2.13 11.60 -15.60
N PRO A 27 -1.51 12.57 -16.29
CA PRO A 27 -0.64 12.30 -17.43
C PRO A 27 0.65 11.57 -17.02
N ASP A 28 1.21 11.84 -15.84
CA ASP A 28 2.39 11.15 -15.28
C ASP A 28 2.03 10.41 -14.00
N LYS A 29 1.61 9.15 -14.16
CA LYS A 29 1.16 8.29 -13.07
C LYS A 29 2.29 7.95 -12.10
N PHE A 30 3.54 7.91 -12.57
CA PHE A 30 4.67 7.58 -11.72
C PHE A 30 4.97 8.74 -10.76
N LEU A 31 5.02 9.96 -11.29
CA LEU A 31 5.22 11.16 -10.47
C LEU A 31 4.12 11.30 -9.40
N ASP A 32 2.86 11.07 -9.76
CA ASP A 32 1.76 11.17 -8.78
C ASP A 32 1.81 10.09 -7.71
N ILE A 33 2.19 8.85 -8.04
CA ILE A 33 2.42 7.80 -7.04
C ILE A 33 3.54 8.23 -6.07
N VAL A 34 4.64 8.79 -6.59
CA VAL A 34 5.74 9.30 -5.78
C VAL A 34 5.28 10.45 -4.88
N LEU A 35 4.52 11.42 -5.41
CA LEU A 35 4.02 12.55 -4.63
C LEU A 35 3.05 12.12 -3.52
N VAL A 36 2.12 11.21 -3.83
CA VAL A 36 1.18 10.66 -2.83
C VAL A 36 1.93 9.93 -1.72
N THR A 37 2.88 9.06 -2.08
CA THR A 37 3.66 8.29 -1.11
C THR A 37 4.61 9.17 -0.29
N ALA A 38 5.24 10.18 -0.90
CA ALA A 38 6.06 11.16 -0.20
C ALA A 38 5.23 12.02 0.78
N SER A 39 4.02 12.43 0.38
CA SER A 39 3.10 13.17 1.24
C SER A 39 2.68 12.32 2.45
N ALA A 40 2.35 11.04 2.23
CA ALA A 40 2.04 10.10 3.29
C ALA A 40 3.23 9.85 4.23
N ALA A 41 4.44 9.77 3.68
CA ALA A 41 5.67 9.64 4.48
C ALA A 41 5.93 10.88 5.33
N LEU A 42 5.71 12.08 4.80
CA LEU A 42 5.84 13.33 5.54
C LEU A 42 4.83 13.42 6.70
N ILE A 43 3.56 13.11 6.44
CA ILE A 43 2.52 13.06 7.47
C ILE A 43 2.92 12.05 8.56
N SER A 44 3.38 10.87 8.15
CA SER A 44 3.84 9.82 9.07
C SER A 44 5.02 10.29 9.93
N ALA A 45 6.01 10.97 9.34
CA ALA A 45 7.17 11.49 10.04
C ALA A 45 6.78 12.57 11.06
N VAL A 46 5.85 13.46 10.72
CA VAL A 46 5.31 14.47 11.66
C VAL A 46 4.57 13.78 12.81
N THR A 47 3.75 12.78 12.51
CA THR A 47 3.02 12.04 13.57
C THR A 47 3.95 11.24 14.47
N LEU A 48 5.08 10.74 13.96
CA LEU A 48 6.04 9.93 14.73
C LEU A 48 6.63 10.70 15.92
N VAL A 49 6.74 12.03 15.82
CA VAL A 49 7.22 12.89 16.92
C VAL A 49 6.30 12.82 18.15
N PHE A 50 5.03 12.48 17.96
CA PHE A 50 4.04 12.37 19.03
C PHE A 50 3.86 10.93 19.54
N LEU A 51 4.55 9.95 18.94
CA LEU A 51 4.45 8.53 19.29
C LEU A 51 5.74 8.02 19.94
N PRO A 52 5.64 6.98 20.80
CA PRO A 52 6.84 6.31 21.31
C PRO A 52 7.65 5.71 20.16
N LEU A 53 8.98 5.73 20.29
CA LEU A 53 9.85 5.12 19.29
C LEU A 53 9.55 3.61 19.16
N PRO A 54 9.65 3.06 17.95
CA PRO A 54 9.47 1.63 17.73
C PRO A 54 10.53 0.83 18.50
N ALA A 55 10.15 -0.35 18.95
CA ALA A 55 11.08 -1.27 19.62
C ALA A 55 12.23 -1.63 18.67
N LEU A 56 13.46 -1.72 19.18
CA LEU A 56 14.62 -2.11 18.36
C LEU A 56 14.43 -3.48 17.69
N ALA A 57 13.72 -4.39 18.36
CA ALA A 57 13.35 -5.69 17.81
C ALA A 57 12.44 -5.62 16.57
N SER A 58 11.73 -4.50 16.35
CA SER A 58 10.89 -4.30 15.16
C SER A 58 11.67 -3.78 13.94
N LEU A 59 12.91 -3.31 14.10
CA LEU A 59 13.70 -2.74 13.01
C LEU A 59 13.88 -3.68 11.81
N PRO A 60 14.13 -4.99 11.97
CA PRO A 60 14.22 -5.91 10.84
C PRO A 60 12.91 -5.96 10.02
N TYR A 61 11.76 -5.93 10.69
CA TYR A 61 10.44 -5.94 10.03
C TYR A 61 10.15 -4.61 9.32
N VAL A 62 10.55 -3.48 9.92
CA VAL A 62 10.45 -2.16 9.27
C VAL A 62 11.31 -2.13 8.00
N ALA A 63 12.57 -2.56 8.09
CA ALA A 63 13.48 -2.63 6.95
C ALA A 63 12.96 -3.55 5.84
N THR A 64 12.44 -4.72 6.22
CA THR A 64 11.84 -5.67 5.26
C THR A 64 10.62 -5.05 4.57
N SER A 65 9.73 -4.42 5.32
CA SER A 65 8.54 -3.73 4.78
C SER A 65 8.92 -2.63 3.79
N VAL A 66 9.92 -1.80 4.14
CA VAL A 66 10.42 -0.74 3.26
C VAL A 66 10.97 -1.34 1.97
N LEU A 67 11.82 -2.36 2.06
CA LEU A 67 12.39 -3.01 0.90
C LEU A 67 11.31 -3.61 -0.01
N SER A 68 10.35 -4.32 0.56
CA SER A 68 9.22 -4.89 -0.19
C SER A 68 8.40 -3.81 -0.89
N HIS A 69 8.12 -2.68 -0.24
CA HIS A 69 7.39 -1.57 -0.86
C HIS A 69 8.17 -0.91 -2.00
N VAL A 70 9.48 -0.69 -1.83
CA VAL A 70 10.33 -0.09 -2.87
C VAL A 70 10.36 -0.99 -4.11
N VAL A 71 10.57 -2.30 -3.92
CA VAL A 71 10.55 -3.27 -5.02
C VAL A 71 9.17 -3.29 -5.69
N TYR A 72 8.09 -3.31 -4.91
CA TYR A 72 6.73 -3.29 -5.43
C TYR A 72 6.47 -2.05 -6.30
N PHE A 73 6.66 -0.85 -5.76
CA PHE A 73 6.39 0.39 -6.50
C PHE A 73 7.28 0.54 -7.74
N THR A 74 8.53 0.06 -7.69
CA THR A 74 9.41 0.05 -8.86
C THR A 74 8.88 -0.88 -9.95
N MET A 75 8.43 -2.09 -9.60
CA MET A 75 7.81 -3.02 -10.55
C MET A 75 6.50 -2.44 -11.12
N VAL A 76 5.68 -1.78 -10.30
CA VAL A 76 4.46 -1.11 -10.78
C VAL A 76 4.78 -0.04 -11.81
N GLY A 77 5.77 0.82 -11.53
CA GLY A 77 6.24 1.83 -12.48
C GLY A 77 6.75 1.21 -13.79
N ALA A 78 7.51 0.11 -13.71
CA ALA A 78 7.98 -0.61 -14.90
C ALA A 78 6.84 -1.20 -15.73
N VAL A 79 5.86 -1.83 -15.08
CA VAL A 79 4.68 -2.42 -15.73
C VAL A 79 3.83 -1.36 -16.42
N TYR A 80 3.61 -0.20 -15.79
CA TYR A 80 2.85 0.90 -16.40
C TYR A 80 3.58 1.59 -17.56
N ARG A 81 4.91 1.46 -17.66
CA ARG A 81 5.68 1.95 -18.80
C ARG A 81 5.73 0.97 -19.97
N LEU A 82 5.73 -0.33 -19.69
CA LEU A 82 5.98 -1.38 -20.69
C LEU A 82 4.71 -2.11 -21.16
N GLY A 83 3.60 -2.00 -20.43
CA GLY A 83 2.38 -2.75 -20.72
C GLY A 83 1.11 -1.89 -20.68
N ASP A 84 0.07 -2.40 -21.32
CA ASP A 84 -1.25 -1.78 -21.29
C ASP A 84 -1.84 -1.84 -19.88
N MET A 85 -2.16 -0.66 -19.35
CA MET A 85 -2.70 -0.48 -18.01
C MET A 85 -3.99 -1.29 -17.78
N SER A 86 -4.79 -1.50 -18.84
CA SER A 86 -6.03 -2.27 -18.84
C SER A 86 -5.85 -3.75 -18.50
N HIS A 87 -4.70 -4.35 -18.82
CA HIS A 87 -4.38 -5.74 -18.47
C HIS A 87 -3.55 -5.84 -17.19
N ALA A 88 -2.59 -4.93 -17.02
CA ALA A 88 -1.73 -4.91 -15.86
C ALA A 88 -2.50 -4.66 -14.55
N TYR A 89 -3.49 -3.76 -14.56
CA TYR A 89 -4.19 -3.36 -13.36
C TYR A 89 -5.03 -4.49 -12.73
N PRO A 90 -5.86 -5.25 -13.48
CA PRO A 90 -6.56 -6.42 -12.94
C PRO A 90 -5.63 -7.46 -12.34
N ILE A 91 -4.49 -7.76 -12.99
CA ILE A 91 -3.53 -8.75 -12.49
C ILE A 91 -2.90 -8.26 -11.19
N MET A 92 -2.41 -7.01 -11.16
CA MET A 92 -1.78 -6.42 -9.97
C MET A 92 -2.70 -6.37 -8.75
N ARG A 93 -4.01 -6.16 -8.95
CA ARG A 93 -4.97 -6.03 -7.85
C ARG A 93 -5.67 -7.34 -7.50
N GLY A 94 -5.84 -8.25 -8.46
CA GLY A 94 -6.57 -9.51 -8.29
C GLY A 94 -5.70 -10.70 -7.89
N ALA A 95 -4.42 -10.73 -8.28
CA ALA A 95 -3.51 -11.81 -7.90
C ALA A 95 -3.15 -11.84 -6.41
N PRO A 96 -2.86 -10.71 -5.72
CA PRO A 96 -2.44 -10.74 -4.33
C PRO A 96 -3.47 -11.39 -3.37
N PRO A 97 -4.78 -11.07 -3.43
CA PRO A 97 -5.77 -11.75 -2.58
C PRO A 97 -5.83 -13.26 -2.81
N LEU A 98 -5.70 -13.71 -4.06
CA LEU A 98 -5.68 -15.13 -4.41
C LEU A 98 -4.44 -15.82 -3.83
N ILE A 99 -3.26 -15.20 -4.00
CA ILE A 99 -2.00 -15.71 -3.46
C ILE A 99 -2.07 -15.81 -1.94
N VAL A 100 -2.59 -14.77 -1.26
CA VAL A 100 -2.78 -14.77 0.19
C VAL A 100 -3.72 -15.90 0.60
N ALA A 101 -4.90 -16.03 -0.02
CA ALA A 101 -5.85 -17.09 0.30
C ALA A 101 -5.25 -18.51 0.13
N LEU A 102 -4.48 -18.74 -0.94
CA LEU A 102 -3.86 -20.04 -1.22
C LEU A 102 -2.70 -20.37 -0.27
N LEU A 103 -1.95 -19.35 0.18
CA LEU A 103 -0.74 -19.53 0.98
C LEU A 103 -0.99 -19.42 2.49
N SER A 104 -2.03 -18.71 2.95
CA SER A 104 -2.30 -18.50 4.37
C SER A 104 -2.51 -19.80 5.14
N VAL A 105 -3.26 -20.76 4.58
CA VAL A 105 -3.52 -22.05 5.25
C VAL A 105 -2.23 -22.88 5.44
N PRO A 106 -1.42 -23.18 4.41
CA PRO A 106 -0.22 -24.01 4.57
C PRO A 106 0.96 -23.30 5.26
N LEU A 107 1.10 -21.98 5.15
CA LEU A 107 2.26 -21.25 5.71
C LEU A 107 2.00 -20.62 7.09
N LEU A 108 0.78 -20.12 7.33
CA LEU A 108 0.43 -19.41 8.56
C LEU A 108 -0.45 -20.25 9.50
N GLY A 109 -0.99 -21.37 9.01
CA GLY A 109 -1.90 -22.21 9.79
C GLY A 109 -3.26 -21.56 10.07
N GLU A 110 -3.57 -20.45 9.39
CA GLU A 110 -4.86 -19.77 9.52
C GLU A 110 -5.92 -20.52 8.72
N ALA A 111 -7.04 -20.88 9.36
CA ALA A 111 -8.21 -21.41 8.68
C ALA A 111 -9.03 -20.26 8.09
N LEU A 112 -9.35 -20.35 6.79
CA LEU A 112 -10.22 -19.42 6.07
C LEU A 112 -11.66 -19.43 6.60
#